data_AF-S8EB43-F1
#
_entry.id   AF-S8EB43-F1
#
_cell.length_a   1.000
_cell.length_b   1.000
_cell.length_c   1.000
_cell.angle_alpha   90.00
_cell.angle_beta   90.00
_cell.angle_gamma   90.00
#
_symmetry.space_group_name_H-M   'P 1'
#
loop_
_entity.id
_entity.type
_entity.pdbx_description
1 polymer ?
#
loop_
_entity_poly.entity_id
_entity_poly.type
_entity_poly.pdbx_seq_one_letter_code
_entity_poly.pdbx_strand_id
1 'polypeptide(L)'
;MTRLSIRPRPLDVNKKLPIVKSFKDIEDDDVPTSAHLRLVSETDTEVHIIAGRKATSEIPTPEFVIVDTYERDYSRTFSQPTSYLRARGGRAEIGEFVEYDLDNEDEDWLQDFNKEGKHLASEKLEVIIFKLELLDHKAREKAGVITPTLGPAIPVLLTFDAAVEALQSLSIQYGVFLSIYNYWKEK
;
A
#
# COMPACT_ATOMS: atom_id res chain seq x y z
N MET A 1 58.45 -38.11 9.07
CA MET A 1 57.47 -37.04 8.76
C MET A 1 57.34 -36.93 7.25
N THR A 2 56.36 -37.60 6.66
CA THR A 2 56.07 -37.54 5.22
C THR A 2 55.14 -36.36 4.95
N ARG A 3 55.68 -35.35 4.27
CA ARG A 3 55.00 -34.13 3.89
C ARG A 3 53.92 -34.49 2.85
N LEU A 4 52.63 -34.41 3.23
CA LEU A 4 51.50 -34.60 2.32
C LEU A 4 51.69 -33.67 1.12
N SER A 5 51.90 -34.25 -0.07
CA SER A 5 52.05 -33.47 -1.30
C SER A 5 50.68 -32.91 -1.69
N ILE A 6 50.36 -31.71 -1.22
CA ILE A 6 49.25 -30.94 -1.79
C ILE A 6 49.76 -30.48 -3.16
N ARG A 7 49.38 -31.22 -4.21
CA ARG A 7 49.57 -30.74 -5.57
C ARG A 7 48.51 -29.67 -5.78
N PRO A 8 48.87 -28.41 -6.09
CA PRO A 8 47.88 -27.43 -6.51
C PRO A 8 47.19 -27.99 -7.74
N ARG A 9 45.94 -28.42 -7.58
CA ARG A 9 45.12 -28.79 -8.73
C ARG A 9 44.79 -27.50 -9.45
N PRO A 10 44.94 -27.43 -10.79
CA PRO A 10 44.48 -26.29 -11.55
C PRO A 10 43.02 -26.00 -11.19
N LEU A 11 42.70 -24.73 -10.91
CA LEU A 11 41.33 -24.31 -10.69
C LEU A 11 40.53 -24.64 -11.96
N ASP A 12 39.54 -25.52 -11.80
CA ASP A 12 38.62 -25.83 -12.89
C ASP A 12 37.64 -24.67 -13.02
N VAL A 13 37.93 -23.78 -13.96
CA VAL A 13 37.08 -22.61 -14.30
C VAL A 13 35.71 -23.00 -14.83
N ASN A 14 35.50 -24.26 -15.23
CA ASN A 14 34.20 -24.77 -15.65
C ASN A 14 33.42 -25.42 -14.50
N LYS A 15 34.00 -25.51 -13.31
CA LYS A 15 33.31 -26.03 -12.13
C LYS A 15 32.20 -25.07 -11.74
N LYS A 16 30.95 -25.54 -11.80
CA LYS A 16 29.79 -24.75 -11.36
C LYS A 16 29.91 -24.43 -9.87
N LEU A 17 29.70 -23.15 -9.53
CA LEU A 17 29.63 -22.72 -8.15
C LEU A 17 28.37 -23.29 -7.48
N PRO A 18 28.45 -23.79 -6.25
CA PRO A 18 27.26 -24.15 -5.49
C PRO A 18 26.42 -22.89 -5.27
N ILE A 19 25.14 -22.96 -5.61
CA ILE A 19 24.18 -21.87 -5.39
C ILE A 19 23.44 -22.20 -4.09
N VAL A 20 23.59 -21.35 -3.10
CA VAL A 20 22.82 -21.37 -1.85
C VAL A 20 21.40 -20.91 -2.18
N LYS A 21 20.40 -21.75 -1.92
CA LYS A 21 18.98 -21.46 -2.24
C LYS A 21 18.17 -21.08 -1.01
N SER A 22 18.60 -21.49 0.18
CA SER A 22 17.92 -21.19 1.43
C SER A 22 18.90 -21.07 2.60
N PHE A 23 18.47 -20.42 3.70
CA PHE A 23 19.26 -20.30 4.93
C PHE A 23 19.62 -21.65 5.57
N LYS A 24 18.87 -22.72 5.27
CA LYS A 24 19.21 -24.10 5.68
C LYS A 24 20.45 -24.64 4.96
N ASP A 25 20.76 -24.14 3.76
CA ASP A 25 21.95 -24.55 3.00
C ASP A 25 23.24 -23.87 3.53
N ILE A 26 23.12 -22.95 4.50
CA ILE A 26 24.24 -22.21 5.10
C ILE A 26 24.72 -22.90 6.38
N GLU A 27 23.84 -23.57 7.11
CA GLU A 27 24.18 -24.21 8.39
C GLU A 27 25.00 -25.51 8.23
N ASP A 28 25.00 -26.10 7.04
CA ASP A 28 25.69 -27.38 6.77
C ASP A 28 27.17 -27.21 6.35
N ASP A 29 27.66 -25.97 6.19
CA ASP A 29 28.99 -25.68 5.63
C ASP A 29 29.80 -24.70 6.53
N ASP A 30 30.04 -25.10 7.78
CA ASP A 30 30.97 -24.44 8.71
C ASP A 30 32.44 -24.72 8.31
N VAL A 31 32.94 -24.06 7.26
CA VAL A 31 34.39 -23.89 7.03
C VAL A 31 34.68 -22.46 6.52
N PRO A 32 35.56 -21.68 7.17
CA PRO A 32 35.74 -20.28 6.84
C PRO A 32 36.72 -20.14 5.66
N THR A 33 36.28 -19.57 4.54
CA THR A 33 37.23 -18.96 3.59
C THR A 33 36.70 -17.62 3.06
N SER A 34 37.35 -16.58 3.57
CA SER A 34 37.27 -15.18 3.16
C SER A 34 37.43 -14.98 1.64
N ALA A 35 36.62 -14.09 1.05
CA ALA A 35 37.09 -12.85 0.39
C ALA A 35 36.26 -12.39 -0.84
N HIS A 36 35.79 -11.15 -0.76
CA HIS A 36 35.69 -10.10 -1.79
C HIS A 36 34.73 -10.20 -3.01
N LEU A 37 33.67 -9.39 -2.93
CA LEU A 37 33.15 -8.40 -3.91
C LEU A 37 33.47 -8.59 -5.42
N ARG A 38 32.41 -8.61 -6.26
CA ARG A 38 32.09 -7.53 -7.22
C ARG A 38 30.78 -7.75 -7.98
N LEU A 39 29.98 -6.70 -8.00
CA LEU A 39 28.79 -6.46 -8.81
C LEU A 39 29.18 -6.24 -10.29
N VAL A 40 28.54 -6.95 -11.24
CA VAL A 40 28.37 -6.49 -12.63
C VAL A 40 27.02 -7.01 -13.16
N SER A 41 26.19 -6.06 -13.56
CA SER A 41 25.00 -6.22 -14.40
C SER A 41 25.45 -6.42 -15.84
N GLU A 42 24.84 -7.34 -16.59
CA GLU A 42 24.56 -7.12 -18.01
C GLU A 42 23.54 -8.14 -18.56
N THR A 43 22.56 -7.58 -19.24
CA THR A 43 21.52 -8.20 -20.06
C THR A 43 22.13 -8.86 -21.28
N ASP A 44 21.66 -10.05 -21.65
CA ASP A 44 21.06 -10.24 -22.98
C ASP A 44 20.50 -11.66 -23.15
N THR A 45 19.23 -11.68 -23.55
CA THR A 45 18.43 -12.80 -24.02
C THR A 45 19.08 -13.45 -25.24
N GLU A 46 19.41 -14.73 -25.17
CA GLU A 46 19.33 -15.67 -26.31
C GLU A 46 19.37 -17.13 -25.82
N VAL A 47 18.23 -17.82 -25.90
CA VAL A 47 18.03 -19.16 -25.34
C VAL A 47 18.47 -20.22 -26.35
N HIS A 48 19.71 -20.68 -26.26
CA HIS A 48 20.15 -21.91 -26.95
C HIS A 48 19.56 -23.14 -26.24
N ILE A 49 18.59 -23.80 -26.90
CA ILE A 49 18.01 -25.08 -26.44
C ILE A 49 19.03 -26.20 -26.67
N ILE A 50 19.87 -26.44 -25.67
CA ILE A 50 20.72 -27.64 -25.59
C ILE A 50 19.88 -28.78 -25.00
N ALA A 51 19.60 -29.78 -25.83
CA ALA A 51 19.05 -31.07 -25.44
C ALA A 51 20.07 -31.84 -24.57
N GLY A 52 20.02 -31.60 -23.28
CA GLY A 52 20.67 -32.40 -22.25
C GLY A 52 19.71 -32.45 -21.07
N ARG A 53 19.56 -33.61 -20.44
CA ARG A 53 18.73 -33.81 -19.24
C ARG A 53 19.26 -32.91 -18.11
N LYS A 54 18.86 -31.64 -18.13
CA LYS A 54 19.01 -30.70 -17.03
C LYS A 54 17.90 -31.07 -16.06
N ALA A 55 18.25 -31.36 -14.81
CA ALA A 55 17.30 -31.26 -13.72
C ALA A 55 16.58 -29.93 -13.93
N THR A 56 15.31 -30.00 -14.31
CA THR A 56 14.47 -28.85 -14.54
C THR A 56 14.57 -28.03 -13.27
N SER A 57 15.13 -26.83 -13.37
CA SER A 57 14.91 -25.82 -12.34
C SER A 57 13.41 -25.63 -12.31
N GLU A 58 12.74 -26.33 -11.40
CA GLU A 58 11.31 -26.19 -11.19
C GLU A 58 11.08 -24.71 -10.90
N ILE A 59 10.36 -24.06 -11.81
CA ILE A 59 9.97 -22.67 -11.63
C ILE A 59 9.07 -22.68 -10.39
N PRO A 60 9.42 -21.97 -9.31
CA PRO A 60 8.63 -22.00 -8.10
C PRO A 60 7.20 -21.53 -8.43
N THR A 61 6.22 -22.33 -8.00
CA THR A 61 4.81 -21.96 -8.13
C THR A 61 4.48 -20.97 -7.00
N PRO A 62 3.81 -19.84 -7.28
CA PRO A 62 3.44 -18.91 -6.22
C PRO A 62 2.48 -19.58 -5.24
N GLU A 63 2.72 -19.36 -3.95
CA GLU A 63 1.78 -19.76 -2.90
C GLU A 63 0.59 -18.80 -2.89
N PHE A 64 -0.60 -19.31 -2.58
CA PHE A 64 -1.78 -18.49 -2.36
C PHE A 64 -2.20 -18.57 -0.89
N VAL A 65 -2.74 -17.48 -0.39
CA VAL A 65 -3.25 -17.36 0.98
C VAL A 65 -4.76 -17.22 0.91
N ILE A 66 -5.45 -17.97 1.76
CA ILE A 66 -6.90 -17.82 1.93
C ILE A 66 -7.11 -16.70 2.95
N VAL A 67 -7.88 -15.69 2.56
CA VAL A 67 -8.21 -14.55 3.42
C VAL A 67 -9.56 -14.82 4.07
N ASP A 68 -9.56 -15.03 5.38
CA ASP A 68 -10.77 -15.42 6.14
C ASP A 68 -11.89 -14.37 6.05
N THR A 69 -11.56 -13.10 5.90
CA THR A 69 -12.52 -11.99 5.83
C THR A 69 -13.10 -11.76 4.44
N TYR A 70 -12.60 -12.45 3.40
CA TYR A 70 -12.94 -12.18 2.01
C TYR A 70 -14.46 -12.18 1.74
N GLU A 71 -15.18 -13.17 2.26
CA GLU A 71 -16.63 -13.31 2.05
C GLU A 71 -17.45 -12.26 2.82
N ARG A 72 -16.87 -11.64 3.85
CA ARG A 72 -17.48 -10.53 4.60
C ARG A 72 -17.24 -9.21 3.88
N ASP A 73 -16.02 -9.00 3.41
CA ASP A 73 -15.57 -7.72 2.86
C ASP A 73 -16.04 -7.55 1.40
N TYR A 74 -16.22 -8.65 0.64
CA TYR A 74 -16.72 -8.64 -0.73
C TYR A 74 -18.09 -9.28 -0.85
N SER A 75 -19.14 -8.46 -0.91
CA SER A 75 -20.51 -8.93 -1.12
C SER A 75 -20.76 -9.40 -2.56
N ARG A 76 -21.44 -10.55 -2.71
CA ARG A 76 -21.76 -11.16 -4.01
C ARG A 76 -23.01 -10.54 -4.65
N THR A 77 -22.97 -9.25 -4.94
CA THR A 77 -24.12 -8.48 -5.46
C THR A 77 -24.23 -8.47 -6.98
N PHE A 78 -23.20 -8.93 -7.70
CA PHE A 78 -23.19 -8.93 -9.17
C PHE A 78 -24.16 -9.95 -9.76
N SER A 79 -25.14 -9.47 -10.53
CA SER A 79 -26.02 -10.30 -11.35
C SER A 79 -25.60 -10.23 -12.83
N GLN A 80 -25.22 -11.37 -13.42
CA GLN A 80 -24.77 -11.42 -14.81
C GLN A 80 -25.91 -11.01 -15.77
N PRO A 81 -25.73 -9.98 -16.60
CA PRO A 81 -26.72 -9.60 -17.60
C PRO A 81 -26.74 -10.60 -18.76
N THR A 82 -27.86 -10.65 -19.49
CA THR A 82 -28.02 -11.50 -20.69
C THR A 82 -27.18 -11.04 -21.88
N SER A 83 -26.70 -9.80 -21.88
CA SER A 83 -25.83 -9.21 -22.91
C SER A 83 -24.42 -8.97 -22.38
N TYR A 84 -23.45 -8.82 -23.29
CA TYR A 84 -22.10 -8.39 -22.90
C TYR A 84 -22.09 -7.02 -22.21
N LEU A 85 -21.18 -6.89 -21.23
CA LEU A 85 -20.98 -5.65 -20.48
C LEU A 85 -20.55 -4.53 -21.44
N ARG A 86 -21.26 -3.41 -21.37
CA ARG A 86 -20.89 -2.17 -22.07
C ARG A 86 -20.63 -1.11 -21.01
N ALA A 87 -19.36 -0.95 -20.65
CA ALA A 87 -18.97 0.09 -19.71
C ALA A 87 -19.16 1.48 -20.32
N ARG A 88 -19.82 2.39 -19.59
CA ARG A 88 -19.65 3.83 -19.79
C ARG A 88 -18.48 4.28 -18.89
N GLY A 89 -17.77 5.34 -19.27
CA GLY A 89 -16.59 5.82 -18.54
C GLY A 89 -16.87 6.08 -17.05
N GLY A 90 -15.85 5.89 -16.20
CA GLY A 90 -15.95 5.70 -14.75
C GLY A 90 -16.53 6.84 -13.89
N ARG A 91 -17.04 7.93 -14.47
CA ARG A 91 -17.73 9.02 -13.75
C ARG A 91 -19.26 8.95 -13.82
N ALA A 92 -19.81 7.79 -14.14
CA ALA A 92 -21.25 7.56 -14.19
C ALA A 92 -21.80 6.94 -12.89
N GLU A 93 -21.11 7.13 -11.76
CA GLU A 93 -21.64 6.71 -10.46
C GLU A 93 -22.86 7.55 -10.11
N ILE A 94 -23.96 6.87 -9.78
CA ILE A 94 -25.19 7.49 -9.28
C ILE A 94 -24.93 7.73 -7.78
N GLY A 95 -24.14 8.75 -7.44
CA GLY A 95 -23.75 9.01 -6.04
C GLY A 95 -22.84 10.23 -5.85
N GLU A 96 -22.71 10.66 -4.60
CA GLU A 96 -21.70 11.64 -4.19
C GLU A 96 -20.35 10.91 -4.05
N PHE A 97 -19.36 11.30 -4.85
CA PHE A 97 -18.03 10.70 -4.82
C PHE A 97 -17.25 11.22 -3.60
N VAL A 98 -16.77 10.30 -2.78
CA VAL A 98 -15.95 10.56 -1.59
C VAL A 98 -14.66 9.77 -1.76
N GLU A 99 -13.52 10.45 -1.74
CA GLU A 99 -12.20 9.82 -1.94
C GLU A 99 -11.48 9.52 -0.61
N TYR A 100 -11.99 10.07 0.49
CA TYR A 100 -11.37 9.91 1.81
C TYR A 100 -11.79 8.59 2.44
N ASP A 101 -10.83 7.71 2.69
CA ASP A 101 -10.98 6.49 3.48
C ASP A 101 -10.44 6.74 4.90
N LEU A 102 -11.17 6.30 5.93
CA LEU A 102 -10.70 6.41 7.31
C LEU A 102 -9.45 5.56 7.53
N ASP A 103 -8.41 6.16 8.11
CA ASP A 103 -7.26 5.41 8.59
C ASP A 103 -7.49 4.85 10.00
N ASN A 104 -6.52 4.10 10.52
CA ASN A 104 -6.63 3.50 11.86
C ASN A 104 -6.83 4.55 12.95
N GLU A 105 -6.24 5.75 12.82
CA GLU A 105 -6.37 6.82 13.80
C GLU A 105 -7.80 7.40 13.79
N ASP A 106 -8.35 7.60 12.59
CA ASP A 106 -9.73 8.03 12.41
C ASP A 106 -10.73 6.99 12.96
N GLU A 107 -10.49 5.70 12.72
CA GLU A 107 -11.32 4.62 13.24
C GLU A 107 -11.30 4.56 14.78
N ASP A 108 -10.11 4.69 15.39
CA ASP A 108 -9.95 4.74 16.84
C ASP A 108 -10.65 5.95 17.44
N TRP A 109 -10.47 7.13 16.84
CA TRP A 109 -11.15 8.37 17.25
C TRP A 109 -12.67 8.24 17.15
N LEU A 110 -13.18 7.70 16.03
CA LEU A 110 -14.61 7.51 15.80
C LEU A 110 -15.20 6.53 16.82
N GLN A 111 -14.45 5.47 17.17
CA GLN A 111 -14.88 4.50 18.16
C GLN A 111 -15.03 5.16 19.54
N ASP A 112 -14.05 5.96 19.97
CA ASP A 112 -14.08 6.68 21.24
C ASP A 112 -15.19 7.73 21.28
N PHE A 113 -15.35 8.49 20.20
CA PHE A 113 -16.42 9.47 20.06
C PHE A 113 -17.81 8.83 20.18
N ASN A 114 -18.00 7.66 19.57
CA ASN A 114 -19.26 6.91 19.62
C ASN A 114 -19.53 6.29 21.00
N LYS A 115 -18.51 5.95 21.79
CA LYS A 115 -18.67 5.47 23.18
C LYS A 115 -19.33 6.52 24.07
N GLU A 116 -19.17 7.81 23.77
CA GLU A 116 -19.81 8.92 24.49
C GLU A 116 -21.31 9.10 24.18
N GLY A 117 -21.91 8.20 23.39
CA GLY A 117 -23.34 8.24 23.04
C GLY A 117 -23.68 9.14 21.83
N LYS A 118 -22.67 9.61 21.11
CA LYS A 118 -22.82 10.41 19.88
C LYS A 118 -22.64 9.48 18.67
N HIS A 119 -23.66 8.74 18.28
CA HIS A 119 -23.57 7.78 17.17
C HIS A 119 -23.36 8.46 15.80
N LEU A 120 -22.10 8.56 15.37
CA LEU A 120 -21.66 8.97 14.05
C LEU A 120 -21.28 7.74 13.21
N ALA A 121 -21.78 7.67 11.98
CA ALA A 121 -21.43 6.64 11.02
C ALA A 121 -20.07 6.94 10.35
N SER A 122 -19.28 5.91 10.02
CA SER A 122 -17.98 6.05 9.35
C SER A 122 -18.10 6.80 8.02
N GLU A 123 -19.04 6.39 7.17
CA GLU A 123 -19.32 7.04 5.88
C GLU A 123 -19.61 8.55 6.02
N LYS A 124 -20.25 8.96 7.12
CA LYS A 124 -20.51 10.39 7.38
C LYS A 124 -19.24 11.13 7.75
N LEU A 125 -18.34 10.51 8.52
CA LEU A 125 -17.06 11.11 8.89
C LEU A 125 -16.20 11.32 7.63
N GLU A 126 -16.11 10.30 6.77
CA GLU A 126 -15.40 10.35 5.48
C GLU A 126 -15.88 11.53 4.61
N VAL A 127 -17.20 11.64 4.40
CA VAL A 127 -17.81 12.73 3.63
C VAL A 127 -17.44 14.10 4.22
N ILE A 128 -17.47 14.23 5.53
CA ILE A 128 -17.21 15.52 6.21
C ILE A 128 -15.73 15.89 6.06
N ILE A 129 -14.81 14.97 6.38
CA ILE A 129 -13.38 15.22 6.28
C ILE A 129 -13.00 15.56 4.84
N PHE A 130 -13.46 14.76 3.87
CA PHE A 130 -13.21 15.00 2.45
C PHE A 130 -13.64 16.41 2.01
N LYS A 131 -14.84 16.84 2.42
CA LYS A 131 -15.32 18.18 2.07
C LYS A 131 -14.56 19.29 2.80
N LEU A 132 -14.15 19.08 4.05
CA LEU A 132 -13.30 20.04 4.77
C LEU A 132 -11.97 20.25 4.06
N GLU A 133 -11.31 19.17 3.62
CA GLU A 133 -10.08 19.23 2.84
C GLU A 133 -10.25 20.00 1.53
N LEU A 134 -11.32 19.70 0.78
CA LEU A 134 -11.62 20.38 -0.47
C LEU A 134 -11.88 21.89 -0.26
N LEU A 135 -12.61 22.23 0.79
CA LEU A 135 -12.93 23.62 1.13
C LEU A 135 -11.70 24.39 1.58
N ASP A 136 -10.86 23.78 2.40
CA ASP A 136 -9.61 24.39 2.86
C ASP A 136 -8.59 24.54 1.73
N HIS A 137 -8.47 23.54 0.86
CA HIS A 137 -7.69 23.65 -0.37
C HIS A 137 -8.18 24.82 -1.23
N LYS A 138 -9.49 24.96 -1.41
CA LYS A 138 -10.08 26.09 -2.15
C LYS A 138 -9.83 27.44 -1.47
N ALA A 139 -9.84 27.48 -0.13
CA ALA A 139 -9.52 28.69 0.63
C ALA A 139 -8.03 29.08 0.46
N ARG A 140 -7.12 28.10 0.48
CA ARG A 140 -5.68 28.26 0.24
C ARG A 140 -5.38 28.79 -1.16
N GLU A 141 -6.01 28.20 -2.18
CA GLU A 141 -5.88 28.65 -3.57
C GLU A 141 -6.33 30.11 -3.73
N LYS A 142 -7.46 30.50 -3.12
CA LYS A 142 -7.95 31.89 -3.14
C LYS A 142 -7.02 32.85 -2.41
N ALA A 143 -6.39 32.41 -1.32
CA ALA A 143 -5.42 33.21 -0.57
C ALA A 143 -4.04 33.29 -1.26
N GLY A 144 -3.85 32.60 -2.39
CA GLY A 144 -2.56 32.52 -3.07
C GLY A 144 -1.51 31.73 -2.29
N VAL A 145 -1.93 30.88 -1.35
CA VAL A 145 -1.04 30.04 -0.55
C VAL A 145 -0.74 28.78 -1.35
N ILE A 146 0.38 28.79 -2.06
CA ILE A 146 0.87 27.66 -2.86
C ILE A 146 1.34 26.57 -1.91
N THR A 147 0.87 25.33 -2.11
CA THR A 147 1.28 24.14 -1.35
C THR A 147 2.80 23.93 -1.48
N PRO A 148 3.61 24.15 -0.42
CA PRO A 148 5.03 23.78 -0.46
C PRO A 148 5.17 22.27 -0.56
N THR A 149 6.02 21.79 -1.48
CA THR A 149 6.35 20.36 -1.64
C THR A 149 7.28 19.83 -0.54
N LEU A 150 7.97 20.73 0.17
CA LEU A 150 8.77 20.45 1.35
C LEU A 150 8.67 21.66 2.30
N GLY A 151 8.05 21.49 3.47
CA GLY A 151 7.88 22.54 4.46
C GLY A 151 7.11 22.05 5.69
N PRO A 152 7.00 22.88 6.74
CA PRO A 152 6.14 22.59 7.88
C PRO A 152 4.67 22.48 7.45
N ALA A 153 3.84 21.85 8.28
CA ALA A 153 2.41 21.70 8.03
C ALA A 153 1.78 23.06 7.67
N ILE A 154 1.01 23.07 6.57
CA ILE A 154 0.36 24.27 6.07
C ILE A 154 -0.80 24.59 7.01
N PRO A 155 -0.92 25.84 7.51
CA PRO A 155 -2.01 26.18 8.41
C PRO A 155 -3.36 26.07 7.69
N VAL A 156 -4.32 25.46 8.38
CA VAL A 156 -5.73 25.46 7.98
C VAL A 156 -6.26 26.89 7.93
N LEU A 157 -6.76 27.31 6.76
CA LEU A 157 -7.34 28.64 6.54
C LEU A 157 -8.87 28.65 6.64
N LEU A 158 -9.50 27.50 6.45
CA LEU A 158 -10.94 27.33 6.56
C LEU A 158 -11.40 27.63 7.99
N THR A 159 -12.22 28.67 8.15
CA THR A 159 -12.83 28.99 9.44
C THR A 159 -14.01 28.07 9.73
N PHE A 160 -14.29 27.86 11.02
CA PHE A 160 -15.39 27.01 11.45
C PHE A 160 -16.75 27.50 10.92
N ASP A 161 -17.03 28.80 10.99
CA ASP A 161 -18.30 29.36 10.50
C ASP A 161 -18.49 29.15 8.99
N ALA A 162 -17.42 29.31 8.20
CA ALA A 162 -17.46 29.05 6.77
C ALA A 162 -17.67 27.56 6.45
N ALA A 163 -17.08 26.67 7.26
CA ALA A 163 -17.27 25.23 7.14
C ALA A 163 -18.72 24.82 7.47
N VAL A 164 -19.30 25.37 8.55
CA VAL A 164 -20.70 25.14 8.93
C VAL A 164 -21.66 25.62 7.84
N GLU A 165 -21.42 26.81 7.29
CA GLU A 165 -22.24 27.37 6.22
C GLU A 165 -22.19 26.48 4.97
N ALA A 166 -20.98 26.05 4.56
CA ALA A 166 -20.80 25.21 3.38
C ALA A 166 -21.36 23.79 3.53
N LEU A 167 -21.35 23.24 4.76
CA LEU A 167 -21.75 21.86 5.05
C LEU A 167 -23.12 21.72 5.70
N GLN A 168 -23.91 22.80 5.70
CA GLN A 168 -25.27 22.81 6.23
C GLN A 168 -26.19 21.75 5.58
N SER A 169 -25.93 21.39 4.32
CA SER A 169 -26.69 20.37 3.57
C SER A 169 -26.59 18.96 4.17
N LEU A 170 -25.55 18.67 4.95
CA LEU A 170 -25.35 17.37 5.58
C LEU A 170 -26.20 17.16 6.85
N SER A 171 -26.93 18.18 7.31
CA SER A 171 -27.85 18.12 8.47
C SER A 171 -27.21 17.57 9.76
N ILE A 172 -25.99 18.01 10.07
CA ILE A 172 -25.21 17.52 11.21
C ILE A 172 -25.53 18.35 12.46
N GLN A 173 -25.55 17.70 13.63
CA GLN A 173 -25.64 18.42 14.91
C GLN A 173 -24.40 19.28 15.12
N TYR A 174 -24.59 20.54 15.47
CA TYR A 174 -23.51 21.52 15.65
C TYR A 174 -22.38 21.01 16.56
N GLY A 175 -22.71 20.38 17.70
CA GLY A 175 -21.72 19.85 18.63
C GLY A 175 -20.88 18.71 18.05
N VAL A 176 -21.49 17.85 17.23
CA VAL A 176 -20.77 16.77 16.53
C VAL A 176 -19.85 17.37 15.46
N PHE A 177 -20.36 18.32 14.68
CA PHE A 177 -19.57 18.99 13.65
C PHE A 177 -18.37 19.74 14.23
N LEU A 178 -18.54 20.41 15.38
CA LEU A 178 -17.44 21.08 16.09
C LEU A 178 -16.34 20.10 16.52
N SER A 179 -16.71 18.93 17.06
CA SER A 179 -15.74 17.90 17.43
C SER A 179 -14.97 17.39 16.21
N ILE A 180 -15.66 17.11 15.09
CA ILE A 180 -15.03 16.65 13.85
C ILE A 180 -14.08 17.73 13.29
N TYR A 181 -14.53 18.99 13.27
CA TYR A 181 -13.70 20.09 12.76
C TYR A 181 -12.43 20.28 13.60
N ASN A 182 -12.54 20.19 14.93
CA ASN A 182 -11.37 20.30 15.80
C ASN A 182 -10.41 19.12 15.60
N TYR A 183 -10.93 17.90 15.50
CA TYR A 183 -10.14 16.71 15.19
C TYR A 183 -9.39 16.86 13.87
N TRP A 184 -10.10 17.17 12.78
CA TRP A 184 -9.52 17.36 11.45
C TRP A 184 -8.48 18.49 11.40
N LYS A 185 -8.67 19.56 12.19
CA LYS A 185 -7.75 20.69 12.23
C LYS A 185 -6.47 20.41 13.03
N GLU A 186 -6.54 19.50 14.01
CA GLU A 186 -5.40 19.10 14.84
C GLU A 186 -4.55 18.00 14.19
N LYS A 187 -5.15 17.20 13.30
CA LYS A 187 -4.48 16.23 12.43
C LYS A 187 -3.52 16.92 11.45
#